data_AF-A0A5P8WBX1-F1
#
_entry.id   AF-A0A5P8WBX1-F1
#
_cell.length_a   1.000
_cell.length_b   1.000
_cell.length_c   1.000
_cell.angle_alpha   90.00
_cell.angle_beta   90.00
_cell.angle_gamma   90.00
#
_symmetry.space_group_name_H-M   'P 1'
#
loop_
_entity.id
_entity.type
_entity.pdbx_description
1 polymer ?
#
loop_
_entity_poly.entity_id
_entity_poly.type
_entity_poly.pdbx_seq_one_letter_code
_entity_poly.pdbx_strand_id
1 'polypeptide(L)' 'METFQNLRVYQLSENLANEIWFIVQKWDYFAKDTIGKQIVKSADSIGANIAEGNGRYNSIRFS' A
#
# COMPACT_ATOMS: atom_id res chain seq x y z
N MET A 1 -1.73 -20.83 8.88
CA MET A 1 -2.25 -19.93 7.84
C MET A 1 -1.13 -18.94 7.56
N GLU A 2 -0.55 -18.92 6.37
CA GLU A 2 0.37 -17.82 6.02
C GLU A 2 -0.46 -16.57 5.80
N THR A 3 -0.27 -15.57 6.65
CA THR A 3 -0.92 -14.26 6.54
C THR A 3 -0.37 -13.56 5.30
N PHE A 4 -1.21 -12.88 4.51
CA PHE A 4 -0.80 -12.12 3.31
C PHE A 4 0.38 -11.14 3.56
N GLN A 5 0.56 -10.74 4.82
CA GLN A 5 1.68 -9.93 5.30
C GLN A 5 3.06 -10.58 5.08
N ASN A 6 3.13 -11.90 4.90
CA ASN A 6 4.36 -12.64 4.59
C ASN A 6 4.69 -12.62 3.09
N LEU A 7 3.77 -12.16 2.24
CA LEU A 7 4.04 -12.07 0.81
C LEU A 7 5.10 -11.02 0.58
N ARG A 8 6.21 -11.43 -0.05
CA ARG A 8 7.31 -10.53 -0.41
C ARG A 8 6.80 -9.30 -1.19
N VAL A 9 5.80 -9.48 -2.05
CA VAL A 9 5.19 -8.37 -2.80
C VAL A 9 4.45 -7.38 -1.91
N TYR A 10 3.77 -7.84 -0.85
CA TYR A 10 3.12 -6.98 0.13
C TYR A 10 4.15 -6.19 0.94
N GLN A 11 5.23 -6.84 1.39
CA GLN A 11 6.31 -6.17 2.11
C GLN A 11 7.00 -5.10 1.25
N LEU A 12 7.19 -5.38 -0.05
CA LEU A 12 7.71 -4.40 -1.00
C LEU A 12 6.75 -3.22 -1.19
N SER A 13 5.43 -3.44 -1.23
CA SER A 13 4.46 -2.34 -1.33
C SER A 13 4.43 -1.47 -0.08
N GLU A 14 4.54 -2.07 1.12
CA GLU A 14 4.61 -1.33 2.38
C GLU A 14 5.89 -0.47 2.47
N ASN A 15 7.03 -1.03 2.06
CA ASN A 15 8.29 -0.28 2.02
C ASN A 15 8.21 0.91 1.05
N LEU A 16 7.62 0.69 -0.13
CA LEU A 16 7.41 1.76 -1.12
C LEU A 16 6.49 2.87 -0.57
N ALA A 17 5.39 2.50 0.08
CA ALA A 17 4.47 3.45 0.70
C ALA A 17 5.18 4.31 1.77
N ASN A 18 6.00 3.68 2.62
CA ASN A 18 6.79 4.36 3.63
C ASN A 18 7.82 5.32 3.01
N GLU A 19 8.55 4.90 1.97
CA GLU A 19 9.50 5.76 1.27
C GLU A 19 8.82 6.99 0.68
N ILE A 20 7.69 6.79 0.00
CA ILE A 20 6.88 7.87 -0.57
C ILE A 20 6.38 8.82 0.53
N TRP A 21 5.93 8.29 1.67
CA TRP A 21 5.52 9.09 2.81
C TRP A 21 6.66 9.99 3.30
N PHE A 22 7.85 9.43 3.52
CA PHE A 22 9.01 10.21 3.99
C PHE A 22 9.49 11.25 2.98
N ILE A 23 9.33 11.00 1.67
CA ILE A 23 9.61 11.99 0.62
C ILE A 23 8.60 13.14 0.70
N VAL A 24 7.30 12.83 0.68
CA VAL A 24 6.22 13.82 0.70
C VAL A 24 6.22 14.65 1.99
N GLN A 25 6.62 14.06 3.13
CA GLN A 25 6.74 14.79 4.39
C GLN A 25 7.71 15.97 4.32
N LYS A 26 8.71 15.94 3.44
CA LYS A 26 9.70 17.01 3.26
C LYS A 26 9.24 18.13 2.33
N TRP A 27 8.13 17.94 1.62
CA TRP A 27 7.61 18.95 0.68
C TRP A 27 6.99 20.13 1.43
N ASP A 28 6.95 21.28 0.75
CA ASP A 28 6.22 22.45 1.21
C ASP A 28 4.71 22.16 1.31
N TYR A 29 4.01 23.04 2.03
CA TYR A 29 2.61 22.82 2.35
C TYR A 29 1.73 22.67 1.09
N PHE A 30 1.95 23.49 0.06
CA PHE A 30 1.10 23.49 -1.13
C PHE A 30 1.28 22.20 -1.94
N ALA A 31 2.53 21.79 -2.20
CA ALA A 31 2.82 20.55 -2.91
C ALA A 31 2.34 19.32 -2.12
N LYS A 32 2.49 19.32 -0.79
CA LYS A 32 2.03 18.27 0.11
C LYS A 32 0.50 18.13 0.10
N ASP A 33 -0.22 19.24 0.18
CA ASP A 33 -1.69 19.26 0.25
C ASP A 33 -2.36 18.87 -1.08
N THR A 34 -1.71 19.21 -2.20
CA THR A 34 -2.26 18.95 -3.54
C THR A 34 -1.92 17.56 -4.05
N ILE A 35 -0.68 17.36 -4.52
CA ILE A 35 -0.23 16.12 -5.15
C ILE A 35 0.34 15.13 -4.14
N GLY A 36 0.94 15.61 -3.05
CA GLY A 36 1.51 14.76 -2.01
C GLY A 36 0.49 13.81 -1.40
N LYS A 37 -0.69 14.33 -1.01
CA LYS A 37 -1.81 13.51 -0.52
C LYS A 37 -2.29 12.47 -1.52
N GLN A 38 -2.31 12.78 -2.82
CA GLN A 38 -2.77 11.86 -3.85
C GLN A 38 -1.77 10.72 -4.07
N ILE A 39 -0.48 11.05 -4.13
CA ILE A 39 0.61 10.07 -4.30
C ILE A 39 0.69 9.11 -3.11
N VAL A 40 0.60 9.62 -1.88
CA VAL A 40 0.58 8.77 -0.67
C VAL A 40 -0.57 7.78 -0.71
N LYS A 41 -1.81 8.26 -0.95
CA LYS A 41 -2.99 7.39 -1.06
C LYS A 41 -2.87 6.34 -2.16
N SER A 42 -2.27 6.71 -3.29
CA SER A 42 -2.06 5.80 -4.41
C SER A 42 -1.09 4.67 -4.02
N ALA A 43 0.01 5.01 -3.32
CA ALA A 43 0.98 4.04 -2.83
C ALA A 43 0.36 3.06 -1.82
N ASP A 44 -0.40 3.56 -0.84
CA ASP A 44 -1.10 2.74 0.16
C ASP A 44 -2.10 1.77 -0.50
N SER A 45 -2.76 2.20 -1.58
CA SER A 45 -3.76 1.37 -2.27
C SER A 45 -3.15 0.11 -2.92
N ILE A 46 -1.84 0.10 -3.22
CA ILE A 46 -1.16 -1.08 -3.77
C ILE A 46 -1.17 -2.21 -2.74
N GLY A 47 -0.80 -1.92 -1.49
CA GLY A 47 -0.81 -2.88 -0.39
C GLY A 47 -2.24 -3.38 -0.08
N ALA A 48 -3.21 -2.47 -0.08
CA ALA A 48 -4.63 -2.81 0.11
C ALA A 48 -5.14 -3.77 -0.97
N ASN A 49 -4.85 -3.50 -2.24
CA ASN A 49 -5.24 -4.38 -3.36
C ASN A 49 -4.60 -5.78 -3.27
N ILE A 50 -3.34 -5.87 -2.83
CA ILE A 50 -2.66 -7.16 -2.61
C ILE A 50 -3.33 -7.93 -1.47
N ALA A 51 -3.63 -7.25 -0.35
CA ALA A 51 -4.31 -7.86 0.79
C ALA A 51 -5.72 -8.35 0.42
N GLU A 52 -6.49 -7.54 -0.29
CA GLU A 52 -7.83 -7.90 -0.79
C GLU A 52 -7.79 -9.08 -1.77
N GLY A 53 -6.86 -9.07 -2.73
CA GLY A 53 -6.69 -10.16 -3.69
C GLY A 53 -6.37 -11.50 -3.01
N ASN A 54 -5.52 -11.48 -1.98
CA ASN A 54 -5.21 -12.68 -1.20
C ASN A 54 -6.35 -13.13 -0.28
N GLY A 55 -7.14 -12.20 0.25
CA GLY A 55 -8.38 -12.51 0.95
C GLY A 55 -9.39 -13.23 0.06
N ARG A 56 -9.56 -12.77 -1.19
CA ARG A 56 -10.50 -13.36 -2.17
C ARG A 56 -10.10 -14.78 -2.60
N TYR A 57 -8.81 -15.05 -2.83
CA TYR A 57 -8.34 -16.40 -3.17
C TYR A 57 -8.58 -17.43 -2.05
N ASN A 58 -8.50 -17.00 -0.78
CA ASN A 58 -8.83 -17.87 0.35
C ASN A 58 -10.34 -18.11 0.49
N SER A 59 -11.21 -17.15 0.13
CA SER A 59 -12.67 -17.36 0.16
C SER A 59 -13.20 -18.25 -0.96
N ILE A 60 -12.60 -18.22 -2.16
CA ILE A 60 -13.07 -19.05 -3.31
C ILE A 60 -12.67 -20.53 -3.16
N ARG A 61 -11.72 -20.87 -2.27
CA ARG A 61 -11.25 -22.26 -2.07
C ARG A 61 -12.04 -23.07 -1.02
N PHE A 62 -13.11 -22.51 -0.46
CA PHE A 62 -13.99 -23.20 0.51
C PHE A 62 -15.48 -23.12 0.15
N SER A 63 -15.81 -23.00 -1.14
CA SER A 63 -17.19 -23.17 -1.65
C SER A 63 -17.37 -24.55 -2.26
#